data_AF-A0A1V6FYK7-F1
#
_entry.id   AF-A0A1V6FYK7-F1
#
_cell.length_a   1.000
_cell.length_b   1.000
_cell.length_c   1.000
_cell.angle_alpha   90.00
_cell.angle_beta   90.00
_cell.angle_gamma   90.00
#
_symmetry.space_group_name_H-M   'P 1'
#
loop_
_entity.id
_entity.type
_entity.pdbx_description
1 polymer ?
#
loop_
_entity_poly.entity_id
_entity_poly.type
_entity_poly.pdbx_seq_one_letter_code
_entity_poly.pdbx_strand_id
1 'polypeptide(L)'
;MVSVPLFAAGDVPDRDADMLSHDYIMDRQDSFSCSMVQMTDEELSETVAAGFSQFTINDGVVRAQFNIAAQTFTEIESLKMGYYDDGLGLPNSLDWDQNWLGVSLGSSTTPLFCDGLFIEARFTNISDPATRTLETLRVGTPSMTGPITADFVSFSGRIASGGVAAVEGHRLNLGTRTITSTDSEFYMQLSTVAVEPGQSPGWWFSWDNATITP
;
A
#
# COMPACT_ATOMS: atom_id res chain seq x y z
N MET A 1 18.72 -73.25 12.51
CA MET A 1 18.00 -73.64 13.73
C MET A 1 17.31 -72.38 14.24
N VAL A 2 15.98 -72.35 14.19
CA VAL A 2 15.14 -71.26 14.70
C VAL A 2 14.82 -71.55 16.17
N SER A 3 14.89 -70.55 17.04
CA SER A 3 14.09 -70.51 18.27
C SER A 3 14.04 -69.09 18.82
N VAL A 4 12.84 -68.52 18.84
CA VAL A 4 12.43 -67.41 19.72
C VAL A 4 11.47 -68.03 20.73
N PRO A 5 11.51 -67.64 22.02
CA PRO A 5 10.37 -67.78 22.90
C PRO A 5 9.72 -66.44 23.28
N LEU A 6 8.46 -66.58 23.66
CA LEU A 6 7.32 -65.67 23.72
C LEU A 6 7.03 -65.17 25.17
N PHE A 7 6.34 -64.03 25.26
CA PHE A 7 5.87 -63.16 26.37
C PHE A 7 5.24 -63.72 27.67
N ALA A 8 5.25 -62.89 28.75
CA ALA A 8 4.14 -62.43 29.65
C ALA A 8 4.69 -62.06 31.07
N ALA A 9 4.58 -60.85 31.64
CA ALA A 9 3.45 -60.05 32.20
C ALA A 9 3.37 -60.06 33.76
N GLY A 10 3.21 -58.87 34.38
CA GLY A 10 2.86 -58.60 35.80
C GLY A 10 4.06 -58.27 36.72
N ASP A 11 4.10 -57.25 37.59
CA ASP A 11 3.07 -56.39 38.19
C ASP A 11 3.62 -54.98 38.53
N VAL A 12 2.72 -54.01 38.46
CA VAL A 12 2.88 -52.57 38.74
C VAL A 12 2.48 -52.28 40.20
N PRO A 13 3.03 -51.24 40.84
CA PRO A 13 2.18 -50.27 41.53
C PRO A 13 2.53 -48.84 41.05
N ASP A 14 1.68 -48.19 40.24
CA ASP A 14 0.52 -47.37 40.60
C ASP A 14 0.86 -46.25 41.60
N ARG A 15 1.16 -45.05 41.07
CA ARG A 15 0.19 -43.96 41.01
C ARG A 15 0.79 -42.62 40.53
N ASP A 16 0.17 -42.11 39.46
CA ASP A 16 -0.20 -40.71 39.24
C ASP A 16 0.91 -39.66 39.11
N ALA A 17 1.47 -39.59 37.91
CA ALA A 17 1.51 -38.33 37.16
C ALA A 17 1.08 -38.63 35.72
N ASP A 18 -0.22 -38.78 35.60
CA ASP A 18 -0.98 -38.97 34.38
C ASP A 18 -0.66 -37.84 33.37
N MET A 19 -0.59 -38.21 32.09
CA MET A 19 -0.62 -37.32 30.92
C MET A 19 0.61 -36.43 30.73
N LEU A 20 1.36 -36.54 29.62
CA LEU A 20 1.06 -35.78 28.41
C LEU A 20 1.74 -36.43 27.19
N SER A 21 1.09 -37.43 26.61
CA SER A 21 1.33 -37.90 25.25
C SER A 21 0.66 -36.97 24.22
N HIS A 22 1.07 -35.70 24.16
CA HIS A 22 0.58 -34.74 23.15
C HIS A 22 1.59 -33.68 22.70
N ASP A 23 2.76 -33.56 23.35
CA ASP A 23 3.64 -32.39 23.16
C ASP A 23 4.67 -32.53 22.04
N TYR A 24 4.76 -33.69 21.38
CA TYR A 24 5.79 -33.90 20.34
C TYR A 24 5.31 -33.58 18.92
N ILE A 25 4.02 -33.29 18.72
CA ILE A 25 3.44 -33.06 17.38
C ILE A 25 3.02 -31.58 17.18
N MET A 26 2.87 -30.79 18.25
CA MET A 26 2.48 -29.38 18.13
C MET A 26 3.65 -28.41 17.84
N ASP A 27 4.91 -28.81 18.08
CA ASP A 27 6.06 -27.89 17.95
C ASP A 27 6.57 -27.68 16.51
N ARG A 28 5.85 -28.20 15.50
CA ARG A 28 6.19 -28.03 14.08
C ARG A 28 5.08 -27.49 13.20
N GLN A 29 3.95 -27.07 13.76
CA GLN A 29 2.77 -26.73 12.96
C GLN A 29 2.25 -25.28 13.08
N ASP A 30 3.00 -24.35 13.71
CA ASP A 30 2.54 -22.95 13.88
C ASP A 30 3.42 -21.84 13.26
N SER A 31 4.47 -22.16 12.48
CA SER A 31 5.35 -21.11 11.91
C SER A 31 4.94 -20.62 10.51
N PHE A 32 3.64 -20.45 10.28
CA PHE A 32 3.14 -19.48 9.29
C PHE A 32 2.21 -18.44 9.95
N SER A 33 2.32 -18.26 11.27
CA SER A 33 1.69 -17.15 11.96
C SER A 33 2.74 -16.05 12.21
N CYS A 34 2.47 -14.84 11.73
CA CYS A 34 3.20 -13.65 12.17
C CYS A 34 2.80 -13.40 13.63
N SER A 35 3.53 -13.96 14.58
CA SER A 35 3.33 -13.67 16.00
C SER A 35 4.20 -12.47 16.40
N MET A 36 3.61 -11.50 17.11
CA MET A 36 4.37 -10.38 17.69
C MET A 36 5.07 -10.87 18.96
N VAL A 37 6.29 -11.39 18.80
CA VAL A 37 7.17 -11.76 19.92
C VAL A 37 8.15 -10.63 20.19
N GLN A 38 8.37 -10.32 21.47
CA GLN A 38 9.37 -9.34 21.88
C GLN A 38 10.77 -9.86 21.51
N MET A 39 11.45 -9.17 20.61
CA MET A 39 12.80 -9.49 20.17
C MET A 39 13.83 -8.72 21.00
N THR A 40 15.01 -9.31 21.19
CA THR A 40 16.16 -8.64 21.79
C THR A 40 16.80 -7.64 20.81
N ASP A 41 17.58 -6.68 21.31
CA ASP A 41 18.25 -5.68 20.46
C ASP A 41 19.21 -6.31 19.44
N GLU A 42 19.86 -7.43 19.80
CA GLU A 42 20.71 -8.23 18.90
C GLU A 42 19.87 -8.90 17.80
N GLU A 43 18.73 -9.51 18.14
CA GLU A 43 17.83 -10.15 17.16
C GLU A 43 17.17 -9.11 16.23
N LEU A 44 16.84 -7.93 16.74
CA LEU A 44 16.37 -6.79 15.94
C LEU A 44 17.45 -6.31 14.96
N SER A 45 18.71 -6.30 15.39
CA SER A 45 19.85 -5.92 14.55
C SER A 45 20.22 -7.00 13.52
N GLU A 46 20.07 -8.29 13.86
CA GLU A 46 20.36 -9.42 12.97
C GLU A 46 19.21 -9.72 11.99
N THR A 47 17.99 -9.30 12.31
CA THR A 47 16.84 -9.34 11.39
C THR A 47 16.97 -8.24 10.35
N VAL A 48 17.95 -8.39 9.46
CA VAL A 48 18.01 -7.65 8.22
C VAL A 48 17.08 -8.37 7.26
N ALA A 49 15.88 -7.84 7.06
CA ALA A 49 14.99 -8.30 6.00
C ALA A 49 15.58 -7.88 4.64
N ALA A 50 16.65 -8.57 4.21
CA ALA A 50 17.22 -8.41 2.89
C ALA A 50 16.12 -8.70 1.86
N GLY A 51 15.71 -7.68 1.12
CA GLY A 51 14.60 -7.76 0.15
C GLY A 51 13.25 -7.25 0.64
N PHE A 52 13.12 -6.78 1.89
CA PHE A 52 11.90 -6.09 2.35
C PHE A 52 11.90 -4.61 1.97
N SER A 53 13.02 -3.91 2.12
CA SER A 53 13.10 -2.49 1.81
C SER A 53 14.33 -2.13 0.99
N GLN A 54 14.16 -1.14 0.11
CA GLN A 54 15.23 -0.55 -0.69
C GLN A 54 15.14 0.97 -0.60
N PHE A 55 16.29 1.62 -0.40
CA PHE A 55 16.38 3.08 -0.38
C PHE A 55 17.32 3.54 -1.48
N THR A 56 16.87 4.49 -2.28
CA THR A 56 17.66 5.07 -3.37
C THR A 56 17.62 6.58 -3.29
N ILE A 57 18.75 7.21 -3.64
CA ILE A 57 18.83 8.65 -3.88
C ILE A 57 19.38 8.82 -5.29
N ASN A 58 18.60 9.43 -6.18
CA ASN A 58 19.01 9.69 -7.55
C ASN A 58 18.48 11.05 -8.03
N ASP A 59 19.36 11.91 -8.52
CA ASP A 59 19.01 13.21 -9.12
C ASP A 59 17.96 14.04 -8.35
N GLY A 60 18.13 14.17 -7.03
CA GLY A 60 17.23 14.94 -6.16
C GLY A 60 15.97 14.18 -5.70
N VAL A 61 15.79 12.94 -6.14
CA VAL A 61 14.70 12.06 -5.72
C VAL A 61 15.20 11.05 -4.70
N VAL A 62 14.56 11.03 -3.53
CA VAL A 62 14.74 10.00 -2.50
C VAL A 62 13.55 9.05 -2.58
N ARG A 63 13.79 7.76 -2.74
CA ARG A 63 12.73 6.76 -2.76
C ARG A 63 13.02 5.66 -1.73
N ALA A 64 12.04 5.40 -0.88
CA ALA A 64 11.95 4.21 -0.07
C ALA A 64 10.95 3.26 -0.74
N GLN A 65 11.35 2.04 -1.02
CA GLN A 65 10.49 0.98 -1.52
C GLN A 65 10.37 -0.10 -0.48
N PHE A 66 9.18 -0.67 -0.36
CA PHE A 66 8.85 -1.74 0.56
C PHE A 66 8.15 -2.84 -0.21
N ASN A 67 8.60 -4.08 -0.03
CA ASN A 67 7.99 -5.29 -0.56
C ASN A 67 6.79 -5.68 0.31
N ILE A 68 5.74 -4.87 0.21
CA ILE A 68 4.47 -5.05 0.92
C ILE A 68 3.40 -5.30 -0.14
N ALA A 69 2.77 -6.46 -0.09
CA ALA A 69 1.56 -6.73 -0.86
C ALA A 69 0.34 -6.49 0.03
N ALA A 70 -0.61 -5.70 -0.47
CA ALA A 70 -1.87 -5.44 0.19
C ALA A 70 -3.02 -5.85 -0.73
N GLN A 71 -3.98 -6.57 -0.17
CA GLN A 71 -5.21 -6.95 -0.84
C GLN A 71 -6.38 -6.49 0.01
N THR A 72 -7.30 -5.73 -0.57
CA THR A 72 -8.44 -5.21 0.18
C THR A 72 -9.73 -5.22 -0.64
N PHE A 73 -10.83 -5.38 0.08
CA PHE A 73 -12.13 -4.87 -0.31
C PHE A 73 -12.60 -3.98 0.84
N THR A 74 -12.76 -2.68 0.59
CA THR A 74 -13.21 -1.74 1.62
C THR A 74 -14.11 -0.69 1.01
N GLU A 75 -15.18 -0.36 1.74
CA GLU A 75 -16.08 0.73 1.42
C GLU A 75 -15.85 1.88 2.41
N ILE A 76 -15.70 3.08 1.88
CA ILE A 76 -15.43 4.30 2.61
C ILE A 76 -16.49 5.32 2.21
N GLU A 77 -17.21 5.87 3.18
CA GLU A 77 -18.30 6.80 2.90
C GLU A 77 -17.81 8.05 2.15
N SER A 78 -16.66 8.60 2.56
CA SER A 78 -16.03 9.70 1.82
C SER A 78 -14.52 9.75 2.01
N LEU A 79 -13.82 10.15 0.95
CA LEU A 79 -12.40 10.48 0.94
C LEU A 79 -12.25 11.95 0.54
N LYS A 80 -11.63 12.74 1.41
CA LYS A 80 -11.44 14.18 1.21
C LYS A 80 -10.01 14.58 1.47
N MET A 81 -9.43 15.37 0.57
CA MET A 81 -8.04 15.80 0.66
C MET A 81 -7.82 17.17 0.03
N GLY A 82 -7.03 18.02 0.70
CA GLY A 82 -6.64 19.33 0.17
C GLY A 82 -7.75 20.35 0.09
N TYR A 83 -8.31 20.81 1.22
CA TYR A 83 -9.24 21.95 1.26
C TYR A 83 -8.48 23.26 1.45
N TYR A 84 -8.38 24.08 0.40
CA TYR A 84 -7.70 25.37 0.44
C TYR A 84 -8.12 26.26 -0.72
N ASP A 85 -7.81 27.55 -0.59
CA ASP A 85 -7.92 28.52 -1.67
C ASP A 85 -6.72 28.38 -2.61
N ASP A 86 -6.95 27.98 -3.86
CA ASP A 86 -5.91 27.82 -4.87
C ASP A 86 -5.34 29.16 -5.39
N GLY A 87 -5.94 30.28 -4.97
CA GLY A 87 -5.47 31.62 -5.32
C GLY A 87 -5.70 31.99 -6.79
N LEU A 88 -6.45 31.17 -7.55
CA LEU A 88 -6.76 31.42 -8.96
C LEU A 88 -7.93 32.41 -9.14
N GLY A 89 -8.65 32.73 -8.07
CA GLY A 89 -9.74 33.71 -8.08
C GLY A 89 -10.96 33.31 -8.94
N LEU A 90 -11.09 32.01 -9.26
CA LEU A 90 -12.22 31.45 -9.98
C LEU A 90 -13.35 31.06 -9.01
N PRO A 91 -14.61 30.90 -9.48
CA PRO A 91 -15.64 30.24 -8.70
C PRO A 91 -15.13 28.85 -8.26
N ASN A 92 -15.22 28.54 -6.97
CA ASN A 92 -14.64 27.35 -6.32
C ASN A 92 -13.11 27.38 -6.09
N SER A 93 -12.50 28.58 -5.99
CA SER A 93 -11.09 28.70 -5.61
C SER A 93 -10.81 28.11 -4.22
N LEU A 94 -11.74 28.25 -3.28
CA LEU A 94 -11.75 27.55 -1.99
C LEU A 94 -12.58 26.26 -2.10
N ASP A 95 -11.92 25.13 -2.31
CA ASP A 95 -12.57 23.81 -2.40
C ASP A 95 -11.58 22.68 -2.10
N TRP A 96 -12.05 21.44 -2.15
CA TRP A 96 -11.25 20.22 -2.05
C TRP A 96 -10.60 19.87 -3.38
N ASP A 97 -9.31 19.53 -3.38
CA ASP A 97 -8.64 18.90 -4.51
C ASP A 97 -9.18 17.49 -4.80
N GLN A 98 -9.51 16.76 -3.73
CA GLN A 98 -10.15 15.46 -3.80
C GLN A 98 -11.39 15.46 -2.92
N ASN A 99 -12.54 15.16 -3.53
CA ASN A 99 -13.79 14.91 -2.82
C ASN A 99 -14.49 13.75 -3.52
N TRP A 100 -14.31 12.56 -2.95
CA TRP A 100 -14.87 11.33 -3.48
C TRP A 100 -15.89 10.79 -2.47
N LEU A 101 -17.08 10.45 -2.96
CA LEU A 101 -18.18 9.92 -2.14
C LEU A 101 -18.43 8.46 -2.49
N GLY A 102 -18.81 7.65 -1.50
CA GLY A 102 -19.12 6.23 -1.70
C GLY A 102 -17.96 5.46 -2.34
N VAL A 103 -16.76 5.63 -1.79
CA VAL A 103 -15.54 5.02 -2.34
C VAL A 103 -15.54 3.53 -2.05
N SER A 104 -15.31 2.72 -3.07
CA SER A 104 -15.06 1.29 -2.97
C SER A 104 -13.67 0.99 -3.51
N LEU A 105 -12.80 0.44 -2.67
CA LEU A 105 -11.48 -0.05 -3.04
C LEU A 105 -11.61 -1.56 -3.24
N GLY A 106 -11.72 -1.99 -4.50
CA GLY A 106 -12.07 -3.36 -4.86
C GLY A 106 -13.59 -3.58 -4.91
N SER A 107 -13.99 -4.84 -4.98
CA SER A 107 -15.38 -5.28 -4.91
C SER A 107 -15.47 -6.62 -4.16
N SER A 108 -16.70 -7.07 -3.89
CA SER A 108 -16.94 -8.36 -3.22
C SER A 108 -16.43 -9.59 -3.99
N THR A 109 -16.17 -9.44 -5.30
CA THR A 109 -15.67 -10.53 -6.15
C THR A 109 -14.30 -10.23 -6.76
N THR A 110 -13.88 -8.96 -6.82
CA THR A 110 -12.60 -8.52 -7.39
C THR A 110 -11.92 -7.53 -6.44
N PRO A 111 -11.02 -7.99 -5.56
CA PRO A 111 -10.35 -7.12 -4.60
C PRO A 111 -9.38 -6.16 -5.30
N LEU A 112 -9.06 -5.05 -4.63
CA LEU A 112 -7.95 -4.19 -5.02
C LEU A 112 -6.66 -4.81 -4.50
N PHE A 113 -5.72 -5.04 -5.41
CA PHE A 113 -4.40 -5.58 -5.11
C PHE A 113 -3.34 -4.52 -5.39
N CYS A 114 -2.48 -4.28 -4.42
CA CYS A 114 -1.32 -3.41 -4.52
C CYS A 114 -0.07 -4.24 -4.20
N ASP A 115 0.83 -4.36 -5.16
CA ASP A 115 2.11 -5.06 -4.99
C ASP A 115 3.24 -4.04 -4.88
N GLY A 116 3.86 -4.01 -3.70
CA GLY A 116 4.85 -3.03 -3.33
C GLY A 116 4.23 -1.72 -2.84
N LEU A 117 4.97 -1.05 -1.95
CA LEU A 117 4.69 0.30 -1.48
C LEU A 117 5.94 1.13 -1.72
N PHE A 118 5.78 2.37 -2.19
CA PHE A 118 6.87 3.32 -2.19
C PHE A 118 6.47 4.65 -1.56
N ILE A 119 7.49 5.30 -0.98
CA ILE A 119 7.45 6.70 -0.56
C ILE A 119 8.58 7.39 -1.30
N GLU A 120 8.25 8.41 -2.07
CA GLU A 120 9.19 9.14 -2.92
C GLU A 120 9.11 10.64 -2.63
N ALA A 121 10.25 11.29 -2.42
CA ALA A 121 10.34 12.72 -2.19
C ALA A 121 11.32 13.35 -3.18
N ARG A 122 10.92 14.44 -3.84
CA ARG A 122 11.76 15.21 -4.76
C ARG A 122 12.19 16.52 -4.16
N PHE A 123 13.46 16.88 -4.35
CA PHE A 123 14.05 18.14 -3.89
C PHE A 123 14.80 18.85 -5.01
N THR A 124 14.73 20.18 -5.04
CA THR A 124 15.46 21.01 -6.03
C THR A 124 16.99 20.97 -5.81
N ASN A 125 17.44 21.00 -4.55
CA ASN A 125 18.87 21.05 -4.17
C ASN A 125 19.17 20.08 -3.02
N ILE A 126 19.03 18.78 -3.25
CA ILE A 126 19.16 17.79 -2.16
C ILE A 126 20.53 17.82 -1.46
N SER A 127 21.60 18.23 -2.14
CA SER A 127 22.96 18.24 -1.58
C SER A 127 23.26 19.43 -0.65
N ASP A 128 22.48 20.51 -0.70
CA ASP A 128 22.75 21.74 0.07
C ASP A 128 21.63 22.02 1.08
N PRO A 129 21.86 21.79 2.39
CA PRO A 129 20.85 22.03 3.41
C PRO A 129 20.31 23.47 3.46
N ALA A 130 21.09 24.48 3.05
CA ALA A 130 20.66 25.88 3.09
C ALA A 130 19.65 26.23 2.00
N THR A 131 19.66 25.50 0.87
CA THR A 131 18.80 25.75 -0.30
C THR A 131 17.90 24.57 -0.65
N ARG A 132 17.85 23.54 0.20
CA ARG A 132 17.03 22.33 0.02
C ARG A 132 15.55 22.63 0.23
N THR A 133 14.78 22.47 -0.84
CA THR A 133 13.32 22.62 -0.85
C THR A 133 12.65 21.32 -1.32
N LEU A 134 11.63 20.87 -0.60
CA LEU A 134 10.78 19.76 -1.02
C LEU A 134 9.82 20.25 -2.12
N GLU A 135 9.82 19.57 -3.26
CA GLU A 135 8.92 19.85 -4.38
C GLU A 135 7.71 18.93 -4.36
N THR A 136 7.93 17.62 -4.22
CA THR A 136 6.87 16.62 -4.23
C THR A 136 7.09 15.55 -3.19
N LEU A 137 6.00 15.04 -2.63
CA LEU A 137 5.96 13.80 -1.85
C LEU A 137 4.94 12.87 -2.49
N ARG A 138 5.34 11.65 -2.83
CA ARG A 138 4.48 10.60 -3.40
C ARG A 138 4.42 9.41 -2.48
N VAL A 139 3.24 8.83 -2.39
CA VAL A 139 3.00 7.53 -1.75
C VAL A 139 2.17 6.71 -2.70
N GLY A 140 2.62 5.51 -3.02
CA GLY A 140 2.00 4.71 -4.07
C GLY A 140 2.46 3.26 -4.12
N THR A 141 2.03 2.57 -5.15
CA THR A 141 2.38 1.19 -5.46
C THR A 141 2.83 1.12 -6.92
N PRO A 142 3.92 0.38 -7.24
CA PRO A 142 4.34 0.20 -8.63
C PRO A 142 3.38 -0.68 -9.43
N SER A 143 2.58 -1.53 -8.77
CA SER A 143 1.63 -2.41 -9.43
C SER A 143 0.32 -2.48 -8.66
N MET A 144 -0.68 -1.78 -9.17
CA MET A 144 -2.06 -1.86 -8.72
C MET A 144 -2.91 -2.60 -9.75
N THR A 145 -3.72 -3.54 -9.27
CA THR A 145 -4.71 -4.26 -10.07
C THR A 145 -6.04 -4.29 -9.35
N GLY A 146 -7.12 -4.01 -10.08
CA GLY A 146 -8.48 -4.03 -9.56
C GLY A 146 -9.19 -2.69 -9.68
N PRO A 147 -10.47 -2.65 -9.27
CA PRO A 147 -11.32 -1.48 -9.43
C PRO A 147 -11.25 -0.53 -8.22
N ILE A 148 -11.36 0.76 -8.50
CA ILE A 148 -11.74 1.81 -7.54
C ILE A 148 -13.00 2.47 -8.08
N THR A 149 -14.09 2.42 -7.33
CA THR A 149 -15.37 3.04 -7.69
C THR A 149 -15.68 4.16 -6.72
N ALA A 150 -16.12 5.32 -7.21
CA ALA A 150 -16.60 6.41 -6.37
C ALA A 150 -17.46 7.38 -7.19
N ASP A 151 -18.18 8.26 -6.50
CA ASP A 151 -18.65 9.53 -7.06
C ASP A 151 -17.59 10.61 -6.86
N PHE A 152 -16.90 10.96 -7.93
CA PHE A 152 -15.80 11.92 -7.94
C PHE A 152 -16.34 13.35 -8.11
N VAL A 153 -16.81 13.92 -7.01
CA VAL A 153 -17.32 15.31 -6.97
C VAL A 153 -16.20 16.31 -7.26
N SER A 154 -14.99 16.03 -6.78
CA SER A 154 -13.76 16.74 -7.14
C SER A 154 -12.60 15.75 -7.28
N PHE A 155 -11.89 15.82 -8.39
CA PHE A 155 -10.74 14.99 -8.74
C PHE A 155 -9.63 15.86 -9.31
N SER A 156 -8.47 15.84 -8.66
CA SER A 156 -7.24 16.43 -9.19
C SER A 156 -6.24 15.32 -9.51
N GLY A 157 -5.85 15.15 -10.75
CA GLY A 157 -5.09 13.96 -11.09
C GLY A 157 -4.98 13.68 -12.57
N ARG A 158 -4.38 12.53 -12.84
CA ARG A 158 -4.21 11.98 -14.18
C ARG A 158 -4.58 10.50 -14.19
N ILE A 159 -5.36 10.11 -15.19
CA ILE A 159 -5.69 8.71 -15.46
C ILE A 159 -5.27 8.44 -16.89
N ALA A 160 -4.17 7.72 -17.07
CA ALA A 160 -3.66 7.39 -18.39
C ALA A 160 -4.08 5.98 -18.83
N SER A 161 -4.26 5.80 -20.14
CA SER A 161 -4.56 4.52 -20.78
C SER A 161 -3.66 4.39 -22.01
N GLY A 162 -2.76 3.40 -22.02
CA GLY A 162 -1.79 3.24 -23.12
C GLY A 162 -0.88 4.47 -23.32
N GLY A 163 -0.54 5.18 -22.24
CA GLY A 163 0.31 6.38 -22.27
C GLY A 163 -0.39 7.69 -22.62
N VAL A 164 -1.68 7.66 -22.99
CA VAL A 164 -2.49 8.84 -23.26
C VAL A 164 -3.35 9.18 -22.05
N ALA A 165 -3.38 10.44 -21.63
CA ALA A 165 -4.25 10.88 -20.55
C ALA A 165 -5.73 10.81 -20.99
N ALA A 166 -6.49 9.88 -20.41
CA ALA A 166 -7.94 9.80 -20.58
C ALA A 166 -8.66 10.86 -19.71
N VAL A 167 -8.07 11.17 -18.55
CA VAL A 167 -8.47 12.28 -17.68
C VAL A 167 -7.20 12.96 -17.19
N GLU A 168 -7.18 14.29 -17.22
CA GLU A 168 -6.13 15.09 -16.61
C GLU A 168 -6.68 16.47 -16.26
N GLY A 169 -6.46 16.90 -15.01
CA GLY A 169 -6.84 18.24 -14.59
C GLY A 169 -6.93 18.40 -13.08
N HIS A 170 -7.33 19.60 -12.67
CA HIS A 170 -7.48 20.03 -11.28
C HIS A 170 -8.97 20.21 -10.95
N ARG A 171 -9.40 19.67 -9.81
CA ARG A 171 -10.77 19.77 -9.26
C ARG A 171 -11.88 19.44 -10.26
N LEU A 172 -11.68 18.41 -11.07
CA LEU A 172 -12.65 17.93 -12.06
C LEU A 172 -13.80 17.20 -11.36
N ASN A 173 -15.04 17.48 -11.77
CA ASN A 173 -16.18 16.64 -11.43
C ASN A 173 -16.33 15.55 -12.49
N LEU A 174 -16.06 14.29 -12.13
CA LEU A 174 -16.20 13.15 -13.04
C LEU A 174 -17.50 12.38 -12.82
N GLY A 175 -18.23 12.67 -11.74
CA GLY A 175 -19.40 11.93 -11.28
C GLY A 175 -19.05 10.50 -10.85
N THR A 176 -20.07 9.63 -10.79
CA THR A 176 -19.87 8.21 -10.52
C THR A 176 -19.08 7.53 -11.62
N ARG A 177 -17.93 6.98 -11.28
CA ARG A 177 -17.03 6.26 -12.20
C ARG A 177 -16.41 5.06 -11.51
N THR A 178 -15.97 4.12 -12.33
CA THR A 178 -15.05 3.05 -11.92
C THR A 178 -13.73 3.21 -12.68
N ILE A 179 -12.62 3.26 -11.94
CA ILE A 179 -11.26 3.24 -12.46
C ILE A 179 -10.72 1.82 -12.25
N THR A 180 -10.42 1.11 -13.33
CA THR A 180 -9.89 -0.26 -13.27
C THR A 180 -8.45 -0.27 -13.73
N SER A 181 -7.56 -0.72 -12.84
CA SER A 181 -6.14 -0.85 -13.11
C SER A 181 -5.76 -2.29 -13.46
N THR A 182 -4.78 -2.46 -14.32
CA THR A 182 -4.14 -3.76 -14.59
C THR A 182 -2.66 -3.53 -14.64
N ASP A 183 -1.96 -3.95 -13.57
CA ASP A 183 -0.52 -3.75 -13.41
C ASP A 183 -0.10 -2.28 -13.68
N SER A 184 -0.73 -1.35 -12.95
CA SER A 184 -0.49 0.08 -13.10
C SER A 184 0.28 0.63 -11.92
N GLU A 185 1.30 1.46 -12.15
CA GLU A 185 1.76 2.35 -11.09
C GLU A 185 0.60 3.28 -10.71
N PHE A 186 0.41 3.43 -9.40
CA PHE A 186 -0.57 4.31 -8.80
C PHE A 186 0.10 5.08 -7.66
N TYR A 187 -0.15 6.38 -7.59
CA TYR A 187 0.31 7.18 -6.46
C TYR A 187 -0.60 8.36 -6.16
N MET A 188 -0.61 8.71 -4.87
CA MET A 188 -1.01 10.00 -4.37
C MET A 188 0.23 10.90 -4.28
N GLN A 189 0.11 12.15 -4.69
CA GLN A 189 1.18 13.14 -4.66
C GLN A 189 0.72 14.43 -3.97
N LEU A 190 1.49 14.89 -2.99
CA LEU A 190 1.47 16.30 -2.56
C LEU A 190 2.53 17.05 -3.36
N SER A 191 2.16 18.14 -4.00
CA SER A 191 3.09 19.03 -4.72
C SER A 191 3.09 20.45 -4.13
N THR A 192 4.27 20.99 -3.88
CA THR A 192 4.47 22.40 -3.47
C THR A 192 4.75 23.30 -4.68
N VAL A 193 5.02 22.71 -5.83
CA VAL A 193 5.29 23.38 -7.11
C VAL A 193 4.26 22.95 -8.16
N ALA A 194 4.20 23.68 -9.26
CA ALA A 194 3.53 23.17 -10.46
C ALA A 194 4.34 21.98 -10.99
N VAL A 195 3.72 20.80 -11.05
CA VAL A 195 4.40 19.55 -11.44
C VAL A 195 4.63 19.50 -12.95
N GLU A 196 3.68 20.05 -13.70
CA GLU A 196 3.69 20.22 -15.16
C GLU A 196 3.09 21.59 -15.52
N PRO A 197 3.34 22.13 -16.73
CA PRO A 197 2.67 23.33 -17.20
C PRO A 197 1.14 23.16 -17.14
N GLY A 198 0.49 23.86 -16.21
CA GLY A 198 -0.97 23.79 -16.01
C GLY A 198 -1.44 22.98 -14.80
N GLN A 199 -0.54 22.33 -14.04
CA GLN A 199 -0.87 21.71 -12.76
C GLN A 199 -0.57 22.67 -11.60
N SER A 200 -1.55 22.91 -10.73
CA SER A 200 -1.39 23.70 -9.51
C SER A 200 -0.69 22.90 -8.39
N PRO A 201 0.02 23.56 -7.46
CA PRO A 201 0.39 22.93 -6.18
C PRO A 201 -0.87 22.39 -5.50
N GLY A 202 -0.77 21.24 -4.82
CA GLY A 202 -1.93 20.56 -4.24
C GLY A 202 -1.79 19.05 -4.13
N TRP A 203 -2.92 18.37 -3.95
CA TRP A 203 -3.02 16.92 -3.84
C TRP A 203 -3.51 16.29 -5.14
N TRP A 204 -2.74 15.36 -5.67
CA TRP A 204 -2.94 14.73 -6.97
C TRP A 204 -2.98 13.21 -6.86
N PHE A 205 -3.83 12.57 -7.65
CA PHE A 205 -3.87 11.11 -7.79
C PHE A 205 -3.53 10.73 -9.23
N SER A 206 -2.62 9.78 -9.42
CA SER A 206 -2.15 9.38 -10.75
C SER A 206 -2.24 7.88 -10.96
N TRP A 207 -2.70 7.50 -12.15
CA TRP A 207 -2.62 6.16 -12.70
C TRP A 207 -1.87 6.22 -14.03
N ASP A 208 -0.83 5.41 -14.15
CA ASP A 208 -0.05 5.30 -15.38
C ASP A 208 -0.77 4.48 -16.46
N ASN A 209 -1.58 3.51 -16.06
CA ASN A 209 -2.36 2.67 -16.97
C ASN A 209 -3.66 2.12 -16.34
N ALA A 210 -4.75 2.83 -16.53
CA ALA A 210 -6.08 2.42 -16.08
C ALA A 210 -7.17 2.77 -17.11
N THR A 211 -8.27 2.04 -17.06
CA THR A 211 -9.49 2.40 -17.79
C THR A 211 -10.48 3.07 -16.85
N ILE A 212 -11.17 4.10 -17.33
CA ILE A 212 -12.26 4.75 -16.60
C ILE A 212 -13.59 4.53 -17.33
N THR A 213 -14.62 4.09 -16.61
CA THR A 213 -15.98 3.90 -17.15
C THR A 213 -17.03 4.57 -16.25
N PRO A 214 -18.20 4.95 -16.81
CA PRO A 214 -19.40 5.21 -16.02
C PRO A 214 -19.70 4.08 -15.03
#